data_AF-A0A2V9M5I2-F1
#
_entry.id   AF-A0A2V9M5I2-F1
#
_cell.length_a   1.000
_cell.length_b   1.000
_cell.length_c   1.000
_cell.angle_alpha   90.00
_cell.angle_beta   90.00
_cell.angle_gamma   90.00
#
_symmetry.space_group_name_H-M   'P 1'
#
loop_
_entity.id
_entity.type
_entity.pdbx_description
1 polymer ?
#
loop_
_entity_poly.entity_id
_entity_poly.type
_entity_poly.pdbx_seq_one_letter_code
_entity_poly.pdbx_strand_id
1 'polypeptide(L)'
;MNQDRRNFLKTAGLGSLAAMGSSKAVPGSVPPETISAIKNIEPMKITKIEAVRFRPDLKIDGHGVVWMWVRLHTNNGIVGVGETYPFTEGQVGMLKDLEERSWMGKILGRDPRDIEATWRDVFAQIAFHGWGGSDMRILTAINIAQWDILGKAL
;
A
#
# COMPACT_ATOMS: atom_id res chain seq x y z
N MET A 1 17.71 8.77 44.80
CA MET A 1 16.68 9.18 43.84
C MET A 1 16.14 7.93 43.15
N ASN A 2 15.26 7.19 43.84
CA ASN A 2 14.79 5.87 43.42
C ASN A 2 13.30 5.99 43.06
N GLN A 3 13.00 6.32 41.81
CA GLN A 3 11.63 6.36 41.30
C GLN A 3 11.25 4.94 40.88
N ASP A 4 10.30 4.34 41.60
CA ASP A 4 9.78 2.99 41.35
C ASP A 4 9.24 2.88 39.92
N ARG A 5 9.84 2.02 39.10
CA ARG A 5 9.44 1.73 37.71
C ARG A 5 7.94 1.39 37.56
N ARG A 6 7.34 0.86 38.63
CA ARG A 6 5.90 0.54 38.69
C ARG A 6 5.02 1.79 38.72
N ASN A 7 5.47 2.88 39.32
CA ASN A 7 4.73 4.14 39.34
C ASN A 7 4.88 4.87 38.01
N PHE A 8 6.07 4.83 37.41
CA PHE A 8 6.29 5.40 36.07
C PHE A 8 5.37 4.78 35.01
N LEU A 9 5.22 3.46 34.98
CA LEU A 9 4.33 2.79 34.01
C LEU A 9 2.84 3.10 34.24
N LYS A 10 2.41 3.27 35.50
CA LYS A 10 1.03 3.68 35.81
C LYS A 10 0.75 5.11 35.37
N THR A 11 1.69 6.03 35.62
CA THR A 11 1.54 7.45 35.24
C THR A 11 1.68 7.64 33.73
N ALA A 12 2.60 6.93 33.06
CA ALA A 12 2.77 7.00 31.61
C ALA A 12 1.61 6.37 30.85
N GLY A 13 1.00 5.29 31.37
CA GLY A 13 -0.17 4.65 30.76
C GLY A 13 -1.47 5.46 30.88
N LEU A 14 -1.60 6.31 31.90
CA LEU A 14 -2.77 7.17 32.08
C LEU A 14 -2.81 8.34 31.08
N GLY A 15 -1.66 8.83 30.63
CA GLY A 15 -1.57 9.93 29.65
C GLY A 15 -2.03 9.53 28.25
N SER A 16 -1.76 8.29 27.83
CA SER A 16 -2.18 7.77 26.52
C SER A 16 -3.67 7.38 26.46
N LEU A 17 -4.28 7.03 27.60
CA LEU A 17 -5.71 6.71 27.69
C LEU A 17 -6.61 7.96 27.64
N ALA A 18 -6.17 9.09 28.19
CA ALA A 18 -6.94 10.35 28.16
C ALA A 18 -7.16 10.88 26.72
N ALA A 19 -6.23 10.58 25.80
CA ALA A 19 -6.35 10.97 24.39
C ALA A 19 -7.34 10.11 23.59
N MET A 20 -7.72 8.91 24.08
CA MET A 20 -8.71 8.05 23.42
C MET A 20 -10.17 8.38 23.80
N GLY A 21 -10.38 9.20 24.85
CA GLY A 21 -11.71 9.54 25.36
C GLY A 21 -12.33 10.81 24.77
N SER A 22 -11.58 11.58 23.96
CA SER A 22 -12.13 12.77 23.31
C SER A 22 -12.79 12.40 21.99
N SER A 23 -14.12 12.62 21.90
CA SER A 23 -14.89 12.54 20.65
C SER A 23 -14.54 13.63 19.62
N LYS A 24 -13.64 14.55 19.98
CA LYS A 24 -13.12 15.54 19.03
C LYS A 24 -12.02 14.91 18.19
N ALA A 25 -12.25 14.87 16.88
CA ALA A 25 -11.23 14.52 15.91
C ALA A 25 -9.94 15.30 16.21
N VAL A 26 -8.84 14.58 16.37
CA VAL A 26 -7.51 15.17 16.44
C VAL A 26 -7.22 15.74 15.05
N PRO A 27 -6.62 16.93 14.90
CA PRO A 27 -6.20 17.40 13.59
C PRO A 27 -5.33 16.35 12.89
N GLY A 28 -5.79 15.85 11.73
CA GLY A 28 -5.15 14.74 11.00
C GLY A 28 -5.65 13.32 11.34
N SER A 29 -6.54 13.16 12.33
CA SER A 29 -7.21 11.86 12.54
C SER A 29 -8.29 11.64 11.50
N VAL A 30 -8.36 10.42 10.99
CA VAL A 30 -9.46 9.96 10.12
C VAL A 30 -10.78 10.08 10.89
N PRO A 31 -11.83 10.74 10.34
CA PRO A 31 -13.09 10.89 11.04
C PRO A 31 -13.74 9.54 11.42
N PRO A 32 -14.43 9.44 12.58
CA PRO A 32 -15.06 8.19 13.02
C PRO A 32 -16.02 7.58 11.98
N GLU A 33 -16.75 8.42 11.26
CA GLU A 33 -17.64 8.05 10.16
C GLU A 33 -16.87 7.41 9.00
N THR A 34 -15.69 7.91 8.66
CA THR A 34 -14.82 7.34 7.64
C THR A 34 -14.25 5.99 8.10
N ILE A 35 -13.86 5.87 9.38
CA ILE A 35 -13.43 4.58 9.95
C ILE A 35 -14.56 3.55 9.89
N SER A 36 -15.79 3.96 10.21
CA SER A 36 -16.97 3.10 10.12
C SER A 36 -17.27 2.69 8.68
N ALA A 37 -17.20 3.63 7.74
CA ALA A 37 -17.39 3.36 6.32
C ALA A 37 -16.34 2.36 5.80
N ILE A 38 -15.06 2.56 6.11
CA ILE A 38 -13.96 1.62 5.74
C ILE A 38 -14.24 0.21 6.27
N LYS A 39 -14.69 0.08 7.53
CA LYS A 39 -15.02 -1.22 8.13
C LYS A 39 -16.19 -1.93 7.45
N ASN A 40 -17.09 -1.17 6.84
CA ASN A 40 -18.28 -1.68 6.16
C ASN A 40 -18.06 -1.97 4.68
N ILE A 41 -16.90 -1.64 4.12
CA ILE A 41 -16.58 -2.00 2.73
C ILE A 41 -16.58 -3.52 2.61
N GLU A 42 -17.32 -4.04 1.64
CA GLU A 42 -17.39 -5.47 1.39
C GLU A 42 -16.01 -6.06 1.03
N PRO A 43 -15.67 -7.26 1.52
CA PRO A 43 -14.46 -7.95 1.12
C PRO A 43 -14.38 -8.18 -0.39
N MET A 44 -13.16 -8.05 -0.91
CA MET A 44 -12.90 -8.10 -2.34
C MET A 44 -11.55 -8.76 -2.59
N LYS A 45 -11.31 -9.17 -3.83
CA LYS A 45 -10.09 -9.88 -4.21
C LYS A 45 -9.49 -9.24 -5.43
N ILE A 46 -8.17 -9.07 -5.42
CA ILE A 46 -7.41 -8.70 -6.60
C ILE A 46 -7.42 -9.89 -7.58
N THR A 47 -7.98 -9.70 -8.76
CA THR A 47 -8.16 -10.74 -9.79
C THR A 47 -7.18 -10.62 -10.94
N LYS A 48 -6.64 -9.43 -11.19
CA LYS A 48 -5.67 -9.17 -12.26
C LYS A 48 -4.76 -8.00 -11.90
N ILE A 49 -3.52 -8.08 -12.36
CA ILE A 49 -2.53 -7.01 -12.25
C ILE A 49 -2.06 -6.64 -13.65
N GLU A 50 -1.90 -5.35 -13.95
CA GLU A 50 -1.44 -4.90 -15.26
C GLU A 50 -0.40 -3.79 -15.15
N ALA A 51 0.66 -3.91 -15.94
CA ALA A 51 1.58 -2.82 -16.23
C ALA A 51 1.07 -2.00 -17.43
N VAL A 52 0.76 -0.72 -17.21
CA VAL A 52 0.39 0.23 -18.26
C VAL A 52 1.59 1.11 -18.56
N ARG A 53 2.06 1.09 -19.80
CA ARG A 53 3.23 1.83 -20.26
C ARG A 53 2.86 2.71 -21.44
N PHE A 54 3.65 3.77 -21.64
CA PHE A 54 3.62 4.50 -22.91
C PHE A 54 4.07 3.61 -24.06
N ARG A 55 3.67 3.99 -25.28
CA ARG A 55 4.14 3.31 -26.49
C ARG A 55 5.67 3.49 -26.60
N PRO A 56 6.45 2.45 -26.99
CA PRO A 56 7.92 2.52 -26.99
C PRO A 56 8.52 3.60 -27.91
N ASP A 57 7.78 3.97 -28.96
CA ASP A 57 8.15 4.98 -29.95
C ASP A 57 7.90 6.42 -29.49
N LEU A 58 7.10 6.63 -28.43
CA LEU A 58 6.87 7.97 -27.89
C LEU A 58 8.16 8.54 -27.29
N LYS A 59 8.53 9.74 -27.74
CA LYS A 59 9.64 10.52 -27.20
C LYS A 59 9.13 11.87 -26.68
N ILE A 60 9.60 12.28 -25.50
CA ILE A 60 9.40 13.62 -24.93
C ILE A 60 10.80 14.23 -24.84
N ASP A 61 11.01 15.38 -25.47
CA ASP A 61 12.32 16.06 -25.56
C ASP A 61 13.45 15.14 -26.07
N GLY A 62 13.13 14.24 -27.01
CA GLY A 62 14.08 13.28 -27.58
C GLY A 62 14.36 12.04 -26.71
N HIS A 63 13.80 11.96 -25.50
CA HIS A 63 13.98 10.85 -24.58
C HIS A 63 12.77 9.91 -24.55
N GLY A 64 13.01 8.61 -24.35
CA GLY A 64 11.93 7.66 -24.09
C GLY A 64 11.27 7.95 -22.75
N VAL A 65 9.96 7.74 -22.67
CA VAL A 65 9.20 7.95 -21.43
C VAL A 65 9.43 6.75 -20.49
N VAL A 66 9.95 7.01 -19.30
CA VAL A 66 10.32 5.99 -18.29
C VAL A 66 9.37 5.97 -17.09
N TRP A 67 8.11 6.29 -17.35
CA TRP A 67 6.99 6.28 -16.41
C TRP A 67 6.06 5.11 -16.72
N MET A 68 5.48 4.50 -15.68
CA MET A 68 4.44 3.49 -15.86
C MET A 68 3.42 3.49 -14.73
N TRP A 69 2.26 2.89 -15.00
CA TRP A 69 1.22 2.63 -14.01
C TRP A 69 1.04 1.14 -13.77
N VAL A 70 0.58 0.83 -12.57
CA VAL A 70 0.09 -0.48 -12.16
C VAL A 70 -1.43 -0.37 -11.98
N ARG A 71 -2.17 -1.26 -12.63
CA ARG A 71 -3.61 -1.42 -12.39
C ARG A 71 -3.89 -2.70 -11.62
N LEU A 72 -4.66 -2.59 -10.56
CA LEU A 72 -5.19 -3.72 -9.78
C LEU A 72 -6.68 -3.83 -10.07
N HIS A 73 -7.10 -4.95 -10.65
CA HIS A 73 -8.51 -5.24 -10.92
C HIS A 73 -9.07 -6.10 -9.81
N THR A 74 -10.32 -5.85 -9.43
CA THR A 74 -10.97 -6.58 -8.34
C THR A 74 -12.16 -7.39 -8.84
N ASN A 75 -12.59 -8.38 -8.06
CA ASN A 75 -13.74 -9.23 -8.40
C ASN A 75 -15.09 -8.49 -8.42
N ASN A 76 -15.19 -7.30 -7.81
CA ASN A 76 -16.37 -6.45 -7.84
C ASN A 76 -16.29 -5.32 -8.90
N GLY A 77 -15.29 -5.35 -9.77
CA GLY A 77 -15.17 -4.43 -10.91
C GLY A 77 -14.49 -3.09 -10.60
N ILE A 78 -14.02 -2.87 -9.38
CA ILE A 78 -13.20 -1.69 -9.04
C ILE A 78 -11.79 -1.88 -9.61
N VAL A 79 -11.25 -0.81 -10.20
CA VAL A 79 -9.86 -0.80 -10.68
C VAL A 79 -9.09 0.30 -9.97
N GLY A 80 -8.04 -0.11 -9.25
CA GLY A 80 -7.05 0.76 -8.65
C GLY A 80 -5.94 1.11 -9.60
N VAL A 81 -5.47 2.34 -9.53
CA VAL A 81 -4.35 2.86 -10.34
C VAL A 81 -3.28 3.40 -9.41
N GLY A 82 -2.06 2.92 -9.61
CA GLY A 82 -0.87 3.47 -8.96
C GLY A 82 0.24 3.70 -9.96
N GLU A 83 1.16 4.60 -9.63
CA GLU A 83 2.18 5.08 -10.56
C GLU A 83 3.58 4.83 -10.01
N THR A 84 4.57 4.68 -10.90
CA THR A 84 5.97 4.64 -10.52
C THR A 84 6.94 5.15 -11.59
N TYR A 85 8.13 5.56 -11.13
CA TYR A 85 9.21 6.20 -11.89
C TYR A 85 10.56 6.11 -11.14
N PRO A 86 11.73 6.24 -11.80
CA PRO A 86 12.01 6.03 -13.23
C PRO A 86 12.24 4.54 -13.58
N PHE A 87 12.39 4.29 -14.89
CA PHE A 87 12.63 2.99 -15.54
C PHE A 87 11.40 2.10 -15.57
N THR A 88 11.31 1.15 -16.50
CA THR A 88 10.10 0.32 -16.66
C THR A 88 10.37 -1.18 -16.67
N GLU A 89 11.50 -1.64 -17.23
CA GLU A 89 11.68 -3.09 -17.46
C GLU A 89 11.90 -3.88 -16.17
N GLY A 90 12.73 -3.38 -15.25
CA GLY A 90 12.90 -4.03 -13.95
C GLY A 90 11.62 -4.06 -13.11
N GLN A 91 10.78 -3.04 -13.24
CA GLN A 91 9.50 -2.95 -12.56
C GLN A 91 8.49 -3.95 -13.13
N VAL A 92 8.44 -4.11 -14.45
CA VAL A 92 7.62 -5.16 -15.08
C VAL A 92 8.09 -6.56 -14.65
N GLY A 93 9.40 -6.79 -14.51
CA GLY A 93 9.93 -8.03 -13.95
C GLY A 93 9.43 -8.29 -12.53
N MET A 94 9.59 -7.30 -11.64
CA MET A 94 9.11 -7.38 -10.26
C MET A 94 7.58 -7.59 -10.17
N LEU A 95 6.81 -6.94 -11.05
CA LEU A 95 5.35 -7.08 -11.05
C LEU A 95 4.92 -8.52 -11.39
N LYS A 96 5.58 -9.16 -12.37
CA LYS A 96 5.35 -10.57 -12.71
C LYS A 96 5.72 -11.49 -11.55
N ASP A 97 6.81 -11.19 -10.88
CA ASP A 97 7.24 -11.93 -9.70
C ASP A 97 6.19 -11.88 -8.58
N LEU A 98 5.58 -10.72 -8.31
CA LEU A 98 4.46 -10.57 -7.36
C LEU A 98 3.13 -11.18 -7.84
N GLU A 99 2.97 -11.38 -9.14
CA GLU A 99 1.81 -12.06 -9.73
C GLU A 99 1.93 -13.59 -9.57
N GLU A 100 3.11 -14.14 -9.85
CA GLU A 100 3.34 -15.57 -10.00
C GLU A 100 3.89 -16.24 -8.73
N ARG A 101 4.75 -15.56 -7.95
CA ARG A 101 5.56 -16.18 -6.90
C ARG A 101 4.97 -15.96 -5.51
N SER A 102 4.36 -17.01 -4.95
CA SER A 102 3.82 -16.99 -3.58
C SER A 102 4.83 -16.56 -2.51
N TRP A 103 6.11 -16.94 -2.65
CA TRP A 103 7.16 -16.59 -1.68
C TRP A 103 7.51 -15.10 -1.67
N MET A 104 7.17 -14.33 -2.72
CA MET A 104 7.40 -12.87 -2.76
C MET A 104 6.26 -12.05 -2.14
N GLY A 105 5.25 -12.70 -1.57
CA GLY A 105 4.05 -12.03 -1.07
C GLY A 105 3.03 -11.81 -2.19
N LYS A 106 2.71 -12.89 -2.94
CA LYS A 106 1.77 -12.88 -4.06
C LYS A 106 0.53 -12.02 -3.81
N ILE A 107 0.24 -11.13 -4.75
CA ILE A 107 -0.81 -10.11 -4.63
C ILE A 107 -2.15 -10.61 -5.16
N LEU A 108 -2.16 -11.46 -6.19
CA LEU A 108 -3.39 -12.04 -6.71
C LEU A 108 -4.13 -12.86 -5.64
N GLY A 109 -5.43 -12.60 -5.52
CA GLY A 109 -6.32 -13.22 -4.53
C GLY A 109 -6.33 -12.54 -3.17
N ARG A 110 -5.40 -11.61 -2.89
CA ARG A 110 -5.42 -10.81 -1.65
C ARG A 110 -6.57 -9.81 -1.68
N ASP A 111 -7.01 -9.43 -0.49
CA ASP A 111 -7.93 -8.32 -0.34
C ASP A 111 -7.16 -6.99 -0.47
N PRO A 112 -7.54 -6.10 -1.40
CA PRO A 112 -6.85 -4.83 -1.60
C PRO A 112 -6.97 -3.89 -0.39
N ARG A 113 -7.90 -4.13 0.54
CA ARG A 113 -8.03 -3.38 1.80
C ARG A 113 -6.90 -3.68 2.80
N ASP A 114 -6.21 -4.82 2.64
CA ASP A 114 -5.11 -5.25 3.52
C ASP A 114 -3.77 -4.59 3.13
N ILE A 115 -3.74 -3.25 3.09
CA ILE A 115 -2.61 -2.44 2.60
C ILE A 115 -1.34 -2.70 3.41
N GLU A 116 -1.43 -2.57 4.73
CA GLU A 116 -0.28 -2.73 5.64
C GLU A 116 0.25 -4.17 5.68
N ALA A 117 -0.64 -5.16 5.60
CA ALA A 117 -0.22 -6.56 5.54
C ALA A 117 0.49 -6.85 4.21
N THR A 118 -0.03 -6.31 3.11
CA THR A 118 0.62 -6.38 1.80
C THR A 118 2.01 -5.75 1.83
N TRP A 119 2.11 -4.53 2.36
CA TRP A 119 3.40 -3.84 2.49
C TRP A 119 4.40 -4.65 3.31
N ARG A 120 4.01 -5.09 4.51
CA ARG A 120 4.88 -5.85 5.41
C ARG A 120 5.35 -7.15 4.78
N ASP A 121 4.44 -7.92 4.19
CA ASP A 121 4.76 -9.25 3.66
C ASP A 121 5.70 -9.14 2.45
N VAL A 122 5.43 -8.21 1.54
CA VAL A 122 6.27 -8.00 0.34
C VAL A 122 7.60 -7.37 0.71
N PHE A 123 7.61 -6.33 1.57
CA PHE A 123 8.83 -5.67 2.01
C PHE A 123 9.76 -6.62 2.74
N ALA A 124 9.23 -7.51 3.60
CA ALA A 124 10.02 -8.52 4.28
C ALA A 124 10.80 -9.41 3.30
N GLN A 125 10.23 -9.73 2.14
CA GLN A 125 10.90 -10.55 1.11
C GLN A 125 11.96 -9.76 0.34
N ILE A 126 11.66 -8.51 0.00
CA ILE A 126 12.58 -7.61 -0.70
C ILE A 126 13.81 -7.32 0.17
N ALA A 127 13.62 -7.17 1.49
CA ALA A 127 14.67 -6.83 2.43
C ALA A 127 15.83 -7.86 2.46
N PHE A 128 15.59 -9.12 2.07
CA PHE A 128 16.62 -10.16 2.06
C PHE A 128 17.65 -10.06 0.93
N HIS A 129 17.34 -9.36 -0.18
CA HIS A 129 18.15 -9.38 -1.41
C HIS A 129 18.75 -8.01 -1.78
N GLY A 130 18.65 -7.03 -0.89
CA GLY A 130 19.03 -5.64 -1.13
C GLY A 130 17.80 -4.80 -1.49
N TRP A 131 17.40 -3.92 -0.58
CA TRP A 131 16.17 -3.13 -0.70
C TRP A 131 16.39 -1.87 -1.52
N GLY A 132 15.45 -1.57 -2.43
CA GLY A 132 15.49 -0.38 -3.28
C GLY A 132 15.04 -0.68 -4.71
N GLY A 133 15.48 0.13 -5.67
CA GLY A 133 15.35 -0.22 -7.08
C GLY A 133 13.90 -0.43 -7.57
N SER A 134 13.72 -1.45 -8.39
CA SER A 134 12.41 -1.82 -8.97
C SER A 134 11.43 -2.34 -7.92
N ASP A 135 11.94 -3.01 -6.90
CA ASP A 135 11.15 -3.70 -5.88
C ASP A 135 10.34 -2.71 -5.06
N MET A 136 11.02 -1.70 -4.51
CA MET A 136 10.36 -0.63 -3.77
C MET A 136 9.44 0.20 -4.66
N ARG A 137 9.81 0.40 -5.93
CA ARG A 137 9.01 1.17 -6.90
C ARG A 137 7.68 0.50 -7.22
N ILE A 138 7.68 -0.82 -7.42
CA ILE A 138 6.44 -1.58 -7.62
C ILE A 138 5.63 -1.67 -6.34
N LEU A 139 6.26 -1.86 -5.18
CA LEU A 139 5.55 -1.87 -3.90
C LEU A 139 4.81 -0.55 -3.66
N THR A 140 5.44 0.59 -3.93
CA THR A 140 4.80 1.90 -3.87
C THR A 140 3.61 2.00 -4.83
N ALA A 141 3.77 1.61 -6.10
CA ALA A 141 2.66 1.65 -7.07
C ALA A 141 1.48 0.77 -6.63
N ILE A 142 1.75 -0.41 -6.07
CA ILE A 142 0.71 -1.30 -5.55
C ILE A 142 -0.04 -0.64 -4.40
N ASN A 143 0.65 -0.03 -3.43
CA ASN A 143 -0.04 0.63 -2.32
C ASN A 143 -0.86 1.84 -2.78
N ILE A 144 -0.36 2.65 -3.72
CA ILE A 144 -1.15 3.75 -4.31
C ILE A 144 -2.42 3.19 -4.95
N ALA A 145 -2.31 2.10 -5.73
CA ALA A 145 -3.47 1.46 -6.35
C ALA A 145 -4.47 0.89 -5.32
N GLN A 146 -4.00 0.36 -4.20
CA GLN A 146 -4.86 -0.09 -3.10
C GLN A 146 -5.60 1.08 -2.43
N TRP A 147 -4.93 2.20 -2.20
CA TRP A 147 -5.56 3.41 -1.66
C TRP A 147 -6.59 4.00 -2.62
N ASP A 148 -6.31 4.00 -3.93
CA ASP A 148 -7.28 4.40 -4.96
C ASP A 148 -8.51 3.48 -4.98
N ILE A 149 -8.32 2.16 -4.83
CA ILE A 149 -9.43 1.20 -4.65
C ILE A 149 -10.25 1.54 -3.42
N LEU A 150 -9.60 1.77 -2.28
CA LEU A 150 -10.29 2.04 -1.03
C LEU A 150 -11.10 3.34 -1.13
N GLY A 151 -10.54 4.39 -1.74
CA GLY A 151 -11.23 5.64 -1.99
C GLY A 151 -12.44 5.51 -2.91
N LYS A 152 -12.40 4.61 -3.90
CA LYS A 152 -13.53 4.32 -4.81
C LYS A 152 -14.61 3.42 -4.18
N ALA A 153 -14.26 2.67 -3.15
CA ALA A 153 -15.17 1.75 -2.48
C ALA A 153 -15.95 2.40 -1.31
N LEU A 154 -15.56 3.62 -0.91
CA LEU A 154 -16.25 4.47 0.07
C LEU A 154 -17.38 5.29 -0.57
#